data_AF-A0A1V0NG32-F1
#
_entry.id   AF-A0A1V0NG32-F1
#
_cell.length_a   1.000
_cell.length_b   1.000
_cell.length_c   1.000
_cell.angle_alpha   90.00
_cell.angle_beta   90.00
_cell.angle_gamma   90.00
#
_symmetry.space_group_name_H-M   'P 1'
#
loop_
_entity.id
_entity.type
_entity.pdbx_description
1 polymer ?
#
loop_
_entity_poly.entity_id
_entity_poly.type
_entity_poly.pdbx_seq_one_letter_code
_entity_poly.pdbx_strand_id
1 'polypeptide(L)'
;MGISSLASKYGFQDFPHFSNGRSGAKVNKIIIHHMAGTNYDIVPSIWKTREASAHYGIGKNGEIRAYVDENNTAWHAGNWEANISSIGIEHVNTTGEPSWQVAQATIDASSRICANIAKRYGLGNLVVGKNLFSHSDFSATSCCGPFLKPRLQEICNKANTILNGGASTPPATSGLYRVRKSWGDVKSQKGAFKDLANAKKCANQNAGYAVFDEKGNKVYPNSSAAPAVKTLTVQINGLNIRNKPSLSGAIVDFYNKGASWTLPKDEKLVIADGWVWARAPKGYCAVGKNTGKSESDDYIFIN
;
A
#
# COMPACT_ATOMS: atom_id res chain seq x y z
N MET A 1 4.42 -8.88 -28.68
CA MET A 1 4.70 -9.01 -27.23
C MET A 1 3.40 -8.83 -26.50
N GLY A 2 2.95 -9.78 -25.69
CA GLY A 2 1.68 -9.67 -24.95
C GLY A 2 1.82 -8.88 -23.66
N ILE A 3 1.23 -9.37 -22.57
CA ILE A 3 1.31 -8.74 -21.24
C ILE A 3 2.64 -9.06 -20.51
N SER A 4 2.99 -8.24 -19.52
CA SER A 4 4.09 -8.47 -18.59
C SER A 4 3.89 -9.77 -17.81
N SER A 5 4.97 -10.52 -17.59
CA SER A 5 4.98 -11.72 -16.76
C SER A 5 4.70 -11.45 -15.27
N LEU A 6 4.70 -10.19 -14.85
CA LEU A 6 4.34 -9.77 -13.49
C LEU A 6 2.84 -9.60 -13.29
N ALA A 7 2.05 -9.66 -14.37
CA ALA A 7 0.63 -9.35 -14.35
C ALA A 7 -0.24 -10.60 -14.62
N SER A 8 -1.38 -10.67 -13.95
CA SER A 8 -2.44 -11.64 -14.25
C SER A 8 -3.59 -10.98 -15.01
N LYS A 9 -4.16 -11.65 -16.01
CA LYS A 9 -5.35 -11.17 -16.71
C LYS A 9 -6.56 -11.05 -15.76
N TYR A 10 -7.31 -9.96 -15.85
CA TYR A 10 -8.56 -9.78 -15.09
C TYR A 10 -9.49 -8.84 -15.86
N GLY A 11 -10.66 -9.30 -16.31
CA GLY A 11 -11.49 -8.54 -17.25
C GLY A 11 -10.73 -8.15 -18.53
N PHE A 12 -9.80 -8.99 -18.96
CA PHE A 12 -8.83 -8.70 -20.03
C PHE A 12 -9.55 -8.55 -21.37
N GLN A 13 -9.57 -7.32 -21.87
CA GLN A 13 -10.26 -6.90 -23.10
C GLN A 13 -11.76 -7.30 -23.10
N ASP A 14 -12.39 -7.33 -21.92
CA ASP A 14 -13.84 -7.56 -21.75
C ASP A 14 -14.64 -6.24 -21.82
N PHE A 15 -14.05 -5.21 -22.44
CA PHE A 15 -14.63 -3.88 -22.63
C PHE A 15 -14.19 -3.31 -23.99
N PRO A 16 -14.99 -2.44 -24.63
CA PRO A 16 -14.75 -2.05 -26.02
C PRO A 16 -13.74 -0.89 -26.19
N HIS A 17 -13.38 -0.19 -25.12
CA HIS A 17 -12.65 1.08 -25.19
C HIS A 17 -11.13 0.90 -25.26
N PHE A 18 -10.65 0.27 -26.33
CA PHE A 18 -9.25 0.21 -26.74
C PHE A 18 -9.18 0.09 -28.27
N SER A 19 -8.03 0.40 -28.88
CA SER A 19 -7.84 0.24 -30.33
C SER A 19 -6.87 -0.89 -30.64
N ASN A 20 -7.15 -1.66 -31.68
CA ASN A 20 -6.23 -2.70 -32.15
C ASN A 20 -4.95 -2.09 -32.73
N GLY A 21 -3.80 -2.65 -32.34
CA GLY A 21 -2.51 -2.15 -32.78
C GLY A 21 -2.15 -0.80 -32.15
N ARG A 22 -1.09 -0.18 -32.69
CA ARG A 22 -0.52 1.10 -32.24
C ARG A 22 -0.36 2.12 -33.37
N SER A 23 -1.09 1.94 -34.46
CA SER A 23 -1.01 2.82 -35.64
C SER A 23 0.43 3.04 -36.15
N GLY A 24 1.26 1.99 -36.10
CA GLY A 24 2.68 2.05 -36.50
C GLY A 24 3.62 2.66 -35.45
N ALA A 25 3.12 3.23 -34.36
CA ALA A 25 3.94 3.77 -33.29
C ALA A 25 4.62 2.66 -32.48
N LYS A 26 5.82 2.99 -31.95
CA LYS A 26 6.53 2.16 -30.98
C LYS A 26 6.26 2.67 -29.57
N VAL A 27 6.17 1.77 -28.62
CA VAL A 27 6.15 2.12 -27.20
C VAL A 27 7.49 2.77 -26.85
N ASN A 28 7.45 4.01 -26.37
CA ASN A 28 8.64 4.77 -25.96
C ASN A 28 8.52 5.36 -24.55
N LYS A 29 7.36 5.21 -23.88
CA LYS A 29 7.12 5.77 -22.55
C LYS A 29 6.07 5.03 -21.74
N ILE A 30 6.06 5.32 -20.44
CA ILE A 30 5.10 4.83 -19.45
C ILE A 30 4.34 6.02 -18.88
N ILE A 31 3.02 5.89 -18.73
CA ILE A 31 2.18 6.93 -18.11
C ILE A 31 1.55 6.38 -16.83
N ILE A 32 1.82 7.05 -15.72
CA ILE A 32 1.36 6.68 -14.38
C ILE A 32 0.07 7.42 -14.05
N HIS A 33 -0.91 6.66 -13.58
CA HIS A 33 -2.23 7.12 -13.16
C HIS A 33 -2.52 6.71 -11.72
N HIS A 34 -3.26 7.54 -10.98
CA HIS A 34 -4.02 7.03 -9.85
C HIS A 34 -5.41 6.64 -10.34
N MET A 35 -6.02 5.65 -9.68
CA MET A 35 -7.29 5.09 -10.13
C MET A 35 -8.50 5.99 -9.85
N ALA A 36 -8.32 7.00 -8.98
CA ALA A 36 -9.40 7.78 -8.38
C ALA A 36 -10.47 6.88 -7.74
N GLY A 37 -10.03 5.77 -7.13
CA GLY A 37 -10.92 4.73 -6.62
C GLY A 37 -10.21 3.76 -5.70
N THR A 38 -10.96 3.23 -4.72
CA THR A 38 -10.43 2.32 -3.69
C THR A 38 -10.84 0.86 -3.92
N ASN A 39 -11.76 0.61 -4.86
CA ASN A 39 -12.22 -0.71 -5.23
C ASN A 39 -11.56 -1.15 -6.53
N TYR A 40 -10.65 -2.12 -6.44
CA TYR A 40 -9.84 -2.57 -7.56
C TYR A 40 -10.56 -3.57 -8.48
N ASP A 41 -11.59 -4.25 -7.97
CA ASP A 41 -12.30 -5.31 -8.69
C ASP A 41 -13.29 -4.76 -9.72
N ILE A 42 -13.79 -3.54 -9.51
CA ILE A 42 -14.79 -2.93 -10.40
C ILE A 42 -14.21 -2.29 -11.66
N VAL A 43 -12.87 -2.24 -11.79
CA VAL A 43 -12.19 -1.50 -12.87
C VAL A 43 -12.66 -1.92 -14.27
N PRO A 44 -12.72 -3.22 -14.64
CA PRO A 44 -13.22 -3.62 -15.96
C PRO A 44 -14.66 -3.19 -16.22
N SER A 45 -15.52 -3.24 -15.20
CA SER A 45 -16.94 -2.85 -15.32
C SER A 45 -17.09 -1.36 -15.60
N ILE A 46 -16.24 -0.50 -15.01
CA ILE A 46 -16.24 0.95 -15.30
C ILE A 46 -15.93 1.20 -16.78
N TRP A 47 -14.97 0.48 -17.34
CA TRP A 47 -14.54 0.66 -18.72
C TRP A 47 -15.48 0.04 -19.75
N LYS A 48 -16.54 -0.66 -19.35
CA LYS A 48 -17.60 -1.08 -20.29
C LYS A 48 -18.38 0.10 -20.86
N THR A 49 -18.54 1.17 -20.08
CA THR A 49 -19.33 2.36 -20.47
C THR A 49 -18.50 3.63 -20.51
N ARG A 50 -17.42 3.74 -19.74
CA ARG A 50 -16.48 4.86 -19.82
C ARG A 50 -15.52 4.68 -20.98
N GLU A 51 -15.41 5.66 -21.87
CA GLU A 51 -14.46 5.71 -22.99
C GLU A 51 -13.00 5.88 -22.52
N ALA A 52 -12.53 4.94 -21.70
CA ALA A 52 -11.18 4.91 -21.16
C ALA A 52 -10.77 3.47 -20.88
N SER A 53 -9.47 3.23 -20.86
CA SER A 53 -8.87 1.96 -20.41
C SER A 53 -7.39 2.17 -20.10
N ALA A 54 -6.76 1.21 -19.42
CA ALA A 54 -5.32 1.17 -19.24
C ALA A 54 -4.77 -0.24 -19.55
N HIS A 55 -3.47 -0.36 -19.74
CA HIS A 55 -2.86 -1.69 -19.98
C HIS A 55 -2.79 -2.48 -18.68
N TYR A 56 -2.44 -1.81 -17.59
CA TYR A 56 -2.33 -2.42 -16.26
C TYR A 56 -3.04 -1.63 -15.19
N GLY A 57 -3.38 -2.32 -14.11
CA GLY A 57 -3.67 -1.73 -12.82
C GLY A 57 -2.84 -2.39 -11.73
N ILE A 58 -2.68 -1.71 -10.61
CA ILE A 58 -1.96 -2.22 -9.44
C ILE A 58 -2.85 -2.05 -8.21
N GLY A 59 -3.08 -3.15 -7.50
CA GLY A 59 -3.88 -3.22 -6.30
C GLY A 59 -3.12 -2.80 -5.03
N LYS A 60 -3.82 -2.75 -3.88
CA LYS A 60 -3.29 -2.23 -2.60
C LYS A 60 -2.16 -3.08 -2.04
N ASN A 61 -2.11 -4.38 -2.38
CA ASN A 61 -1.07 -5.30 -1.94
C ASN A 61 0.02 -5.52 -3.00
N GLY A 62 0.04 -4.70 -4.05
CA GLY A 62 1.01 -4.79 -5.14
C GLY A 62 0.71 -5.87 -6.17
N GLU A 63 -0.49 -6.47 -6.13
CA GLU A 63 -0.98 -7.31 -7.21
C GLU A 63 -1.13 -6.49 -8.51
N ILE A 64 -0.72 -7.06 -9.64
CA ILE A 64 -0.78 -6.38 -10.94
C ILE A 64 -1.75 -7.14 -11.83
N ARG A 65 -2.75 -6.42 -12.36
CA ARG A 65 -3.70 -6.96 -13.33
C ARG A 65 -3.45 -6.36 -14.70
N ALA A 66 -3.53 -7.19 -15.73
CA ALA A 66 -3.51 -6.76 -17.11
C ALA A 66 -4.94 -6.68 -17.66
N TYR A 67 -5.22 -5.60 -18.38
CA TYR A 67 -6.54 -5.30 -18.93
C TYR A 67 -6.55 -5.18 -20.45
N VAL A 68 -5.56 -4.50 -21.05
CA VAL A 68 -5.39 -4.38 -22.50
C VAL A 68 -4.05 -5.00 -22.89
N ASP A 69 -4.03 -5.76 -24.00
CA ASP A 69 -2.79 -6.32 -24.53
C ASP A 69 -1.83 -5.18 -24.92
N GLU A 70 -0.54 -5.29 -24.64
CA GLU A 70 0.40 -4.21 -24.97
C GLU A 70 0.65 -4.04 -26.47
N ASN A 71 0.25 -4.97 -27.34
CA ASN A 71 0.23 -4.72 -28.79
C ASN A 71 -0.92 -3.79 -29.21
N ASN A 72 -1.91 -3.58 -28.34
CA ASN A 72 -3.05 -2.71 -28.57
C ASN A 72 -2.88 -1.38 -27.84
N THR A 73 -3.70 -0.40 -28.20
CA THR A 73 -3.71 0.95 -27.64
C THR A 73 -4.81 1.08 -26.61
N ALA A 74 -4.46 1.15 -25.32
CA ALA A 74 -5.39 1.54 -24.28
C ALA A 74 -5.68 3.06 -24.31
N TRP A 75 -6.89 3.46 -23.94
CA TRP A 75 -7.35 4.85 -23.97
C TRP A 75 -7.20 5.50 -22.59
N HIS A 76 -5.97 5.76 -22.14
CA HIS A 76 -5.72 6.22 -20.76
C HIS A 76 -5.34 7.70 -20.64
N ALA A 77 -4.66 8.26 -21.64
CA ALA A 77 -4.01 9.56 -21.49
C ALA A 77 -4.89 10.74 -21.90
N GLY A 78 -6.09 10.52 -22.46
CA GLY A 78 -6.88 11.61 -23.07
C GLY A 78 -6.20 12.27 -24.29
N ASN A 79 -5.11 11.67 -24.78
CA ASN A 79 -4.29 12.17 -25.87
C ASN A 79 -3.88 10.98 -26.76
N TRP A 80 -4.27 11.03 -28.04
CA TRP A 80 -4.09 9.90 -28.95
C TRP A 80 -2.61 9.56 -29.21
N GLU A 81 -1.79 10.57 -29.50
CA GLU A 81 -0.35 10.38 -29.71
C GLU A 81 0.32 9.79 -28.47
N ALA A 82 -0.14 10.20 -27.28
CA ALA A 82 0.32 9.63 -26.04
C ALA A 82 -0.09 8.16 -25.90
N ASN A 83 -1.35 7.83 -26.16
CA ASN A 83 -1.89 6.48 -26.05
C ASN A 83 -1.15 5.48 -26.96
N ILE A 84 -1.01 5.78 -28.25
CA ILE A 84 -0.42 4.83 -29.22
C ILE A 84 1.05 4.49 -28.91
N SER A 85 1.78 5.42 -28.29
CA SER A 85 3.21 5.29 -28.01
C SER A 85 3.54 4.98 -26.54
N SER A 86 2.54 4.66 -25.70
CA SER A 86 2.79 4.43 -24.27
C SER A 86 2.08 3.23 -23.67
N ILE A 87 2.53 2.89 -22.45
CA ILE A 87 1.88 1.94 -21.55
C ILE A 87 1.32 2.69 -20.35
N GLY A 88 -0.01 2.81 -20.26
CA GLY A 88 -0.73 3.32 -19.08
C GLY A 88 -0.87 2.31 -17.93
N ILE A 89 -0.62 2.77 -16.70
CA ILE A 89 -0.69 1.97 -15.46
C ILE A 89 -1.52 2.71 -14.39
N GLU A 90 -2.61 2.08 -13.96
CA GLU A 90 -3.52 2.58 -12.92
C GLU A 90 -3.10 2.11 -11.52
N HIS A 91 -3.09 3.01 -10.53
CA HIS A 91 -2.70 2.69 -9.14
C HIS A 91 -3.90 2.88 -8.22
N VAL A 92 -4.41 1.79 -7.64
CA VAL A 92 -5.57 1.88 -6.73
C VAL A 92 -5.23 2.75 -5.53
N ASN A 93 -6.19 3.57 -5.10
CA ASN A 93 -6.03 4.41 -3.93
C ASN A 93 -6.41 3.64 -2.65
N THR A 94 -5.77 3.98 -1.53
CA THR A 94 -6.18 3.52 -0.19
C THR A 94 -7.22 4.44 0.44
N THR A 95 -7.26 5.70 0.02
CA THR A 95 -8.23 6.73 0.48
C THR A 95 -8.85 7.45 -0.71
N GLY A 96 -9.96 8.17 -0.46
CA GLY A 96 -10.56 9.09 -1.43
C GLY A 96 -9.98 10.51 -1.35
N GLU A 97 -10.73 11.49 -1.86
CA GLU A 97 -10.42 12.91 -1.72
C GLU A 97 -10.26 13.36 -0.26
N PRO A 98 -9.45 14.41 -0.01
CA PRO A 98 -8.57 15.09 -0.98
C PRO A 98 -7.22 14.37 -1.15
N SER A 99 -6.91 13.41 -0.27
CA SER A 99 -5.56 12.86 -0.11
C SER A 99 -5.16 11.85 -1.19
N TRP A 100 -6.11 11.04 -1.70
CA TRP A 100 -5.88 10.03 -2.73
C TRP A 100 -4.63 9.15 -2.48
N GLN A 101 -4.43 8.70 -1.25
CA GLN A 101 -3.24 7.95 -0.85
C GLN A 101 -3.11 6.65 -1.64
N VAL A 102 -1.88 6.17 -1.78
CA VAL A 102 -1.54 4.90 -2.45
C VAL A 102 -0.64 4.09 -1.52
N ALA A 103 -0.88 2.78 -1.44
CA ALA A 103 -0.08 1.91 -0.57
C ALA A 103 1.37 1.78 -1.07
N GLN A 104 2.32 1.60 -0.15
CA GLN A 104 3.73 1.40 -0.51
C GLN A 104 3.92 0.16 -1.40
N ALA A 105 3.18 -0.93 -1.15
CA ALA A 105 3.23 -2.14 -1.97
C ALA A 105 2.82 -1.88 -3.44
N THR A 106 1.89 -0.95 -3.66
CA THR A 106 1.47 -0.49 -4.99
C THR A 106 2.59 0.29 -5.69
N ILE A 107 3.30 1.16 -4.95
CA ILE A 107 4.47 1.91 -5.47
C ILE A 107 5.62 0.96 -5.81
N ASP A 108 5.92 0.00 -4.94
CA ASP A 108 6.99 -0.97 -5.19
C ASP A 108 6.66 -1.87 -6.39
N ALA A 109 5.38 -2.26 -6.55
CA ALA A 109 4.91 -2.97 -7.72
C ALA A 109 5.03 -2.14 -9.00
N SER A 110 4.72 -0.85 -8.93
CA SER A 110 4.90 0.10 -10.03
C SER A 110 6.34 0.11 -10.52
N SER A 111 7.30 0.28 -9.62
CA SER A 111 8.73 0.26 -9.97
C SER A 111 9.14 -1.03 -10.69
N ARG A 112 8.63 -2.18 -10.27
CA ARG A 112 8.92 -3.49 -10.88
C ARG A 112 8.38 -3.62 -12.28
N ILE A 113 7.11 -3.25 -12.49
CA ILE A 113 6.53 -3.32 -13.83
C ILE A 113 7.12 -2.25 -14.75
N CYS A 114 7.44 -1.07 -14.23
CA CYS A 114 8.14 -0.03 -14.98
C CYS A 114 9.51 -0.51 -15.48
N ALA A 115 10.32 -1.13 -14.61
CA ALA A 115 11.58 -1.75 -15.03
C ALA A 115 11.37 -2.89 -16.03
N ASN A 116 10.36 -3.74 -15.82
CA ASN A 116 10.05 -4.83 -16.75
C ASN A 116 9.66 -4.30 -18.14
N ILE A 117 8.82 -3.27 -18.21
CA ILE A 117 8.43 -2.60 -19.47
C ILE A 117 9.65 -1.95 -20.10
N ALA A 118 10.43 -1.19 -19.34
CA ALA A 118 11.64 -0.53 -19.84
C ALA A 118 12.64 -1.51 -20.45
N LYS A 119 12.82 -2.68 -19.82
CA LYS A 119 13.67 -3.75 -20.35
C LYS A 119 13.10 -4.37 -21.63
N ARG A 120 11.80 -4.69 -21.67
CA ARG A 120 11.17 -5.35 -22.83
C ARG A 120 11.08 -4.44 -24.05
N TYR A 121 10.89 -3.14 -23.85
CA TYR A 121 10.79 -2.15 -24.92
C TYR A 121 12.08 -1.37 -25.19
N GLY A 122 13.15 -1.61 -24.43
CA GLY A 122 14.43 -0.94 -24.64
C GLY A 122 14.40 0.56 -24.32
N LEU A 123 13.67 0.98 -23.28
CA LEU A 123 13.50 2.40 -22.92
C LEU A 123 14.75 3.02 -22.23
N GLY A 124 15.71 2.19 -21.84
CA GLY A 124 16.86 2.61 -21.03
C GLY A 124 16.47 2.97 -19.59
N ASN A 125 17.28 3.81 -18.94
CA ASN A 125 16.95 4.34 -17.62
C ASN A 125 15.70 5.23 -17.70
N LEU A 126 14.80 5.03 -16.76
CA LEU A 126 13.58 5.82 -16.60
C LEU A 126 13.89 7.17 -15.95
N VAL A 127 13.37 8.23 -16.54
CA VAL A 127 13.51 9.61 -16.10
C VAL A 127 12.14 10.26 -16.19
N VAL A 128 11.72 10.89 -15.08
CA VAL A 128 10.46 11.62 -15.00
C VAL A 128 10.48 12.73 -16.05
N GLY A 129 9.41 12.85 -16.84
CA GLY A 129 9.30 13.87 -17.89
C GLY A 129 10.04 13.52 -19.19
N LYS A 130 10.67 12.34 -19.30
CA LYS A 130 11.35 11.88 -20.53
C LYS A 130 10.73 10.61 -21.11
N ASN A 131 10.65 9.55 -20.30
CA ASN A 131 10.11 8.24 -20.68
C ASN A 131 9.24 7.61 -19.58
N LEU A 132 9.08 8.29 -18.45
CA LEU A 132 8.03 8.04 -17.45
C LEU A 132 7.35 9.37 -17.14
N PHE A 133 6.02 9.39 -17.21
CA PHE A 133 5.23 10.61 -17.10
C PHE A 133 4.02 10.40 -16.18
N SER A 134 3.49 11.50 -15.66
CA SER A 134 2.16 11.58 -15.08
C SER A 134 1.09 11.76 -16.18
N HIS A 135 -0.16 11.43 -15.89
CA HIS A 135 -1.26 11.75 -16.80
C HIS A 135 -1.38 13.26 -17.08
N SER A 136 -1.20 14.09 -16.04
CA SER A 136 -1.26 15.56 -16.16
C SER A 136 -0.24 16.17 -17.14
N ASP A 137 0.77 15.41 -17.59
CA ASP A 137 1.71 15.89 -18.61
C ASP A 137 1.09 15.89 -20.03
N PHE A 138 -0.07 15.24 -20.23
CA PHE A 138 -0.72 15.09 -21.54
C PHE A 138 -2.17 15.61 -21.59
N SER A 139 -2.78 15.90 -20.45
CA SER A 139 -4.17 16.34 -20.36
C SER A 139 -4.40 17.21 -19.13
N ALA A 140 -5.37 18.12 -19.21
CA ALA A 140 -5.81 18.92 -18.07
C ALA A 140 -6.61 18.04 -17.10
N THR A 141 -5.91 17.45 -16.12
CA THR A 141 -6.47 16.53 -15.13
C THR A 141 -5.74 16.64 -13.79
N SER A 142 -6.43 16.30 -12.70
CA SER A 142 -5.83 16.14 -11.38
C SER A 142 -5.04 14.84 -11.24
N CYS A 143 -5.19 13.89 -12.17
CA CYS A 143 -4.41 12.66 -12.22
C CYS A 143 -2.92 12.96 -12.44
N CYS A 144 -1.97 12.37 -11.70
CA CYS A 144 -2.07 11.19 -10.85
C CYS A 144 -2.30 11.48 -9.35
N GLY A 145 -2.94 12.60 -9.03
CA GLY A 145 -3.32 12.95 -7.67
C GLY A 145 -2.16 13.50 -6.83
N PRO A 146 -2.48 14.14 -5.69
CA PRO A 146 -1.49 14.83 -4.86
C PRO A 146 -0.52 13.87 -4.15
N PHE A 147 -0.89 12.60 -3.95
CA PHE A 147 -0.02 11.64 -3.27
C PHE A 147 0.97 10.93 -4.19
N LEU A 148 0.54 10.50 -5.39
CA LEU A 148 1.37 9.70 -6.27
C LEU A 148 2.29 10.56 -7.15
N LYS A 149 1.84 11.74 -7.58
CA LYS A 149 2.62 12.63 -8.46
C LYS A 149 3.99 13.01 -7.87
N PRO A 150 4.13 13.39 -6.59
CA PRO A 150 5.44 13.68 -5.99
C PRO A 150 6.36 12.46 -5.89
N ARG A 151 5.81 11.24 -6.03
CA ARG A 151 6.52 9.97 -5.84
C ARG A 151 6.94 9.30 -7.15
N LEU A 152 6.72 9.94 -8.30
CA LEU A 152 7.21 9.44 -9.59
C LEU A 152 8.73 9.28 -9.61
N GLN A 153 9.47 10.18 -8.94
CA GLN A 153 10.92 10.06 -8.84
C GLN A 153 11.33 8.83 -8.01
N GLU A 154 10.59 8.49 -6.95
CA GLU A 154 10.82 7.26 -6.18
C GLU A 154 10.61 6.03 -7.08
N ILE A 155 9.56 6.04 -7.91
CA ILE A 155 9.28 4.95 -8.84
C ILE A 155 10.42 4.78 -9.85
N CYS A 156 10.86 5.87 -10.49
CA CYS A 156 12.01 5.87 -11.41
C CYS A 156 13.29 5.36 -10.75
N ASN A 157 13.63 5.87 -9.55
CA ASN A 157 14.84 5.47 -8.84
C ASN A 157 14.83 3.97 -8.56
N LYS A 158 13.74 3.46 -7.97
CA LYS A 158 13.59 2.03 -7.69
C LYS A 158 13.65 1.21 -8.97
N ALA A 159 12.94 1.60 -10.03
CA ALA A 159 12.93 0.89 -11.31
C ALA A 159 14.32 0.84 -11.95
N ASN A 160 15.07 1.96 -11.93
CA ASN A 160 16.43 2.02 -12.44
C ASN A 160 17.40 1.17 -11.64
N THR A 161 17.21 1.06 -10.31
CA THR A 161 17.96 0.08 -9.52
C THR A 161 17.76 -1.33 -10.09
N ILE A 162 16.51 -1.74 -10.37
CA ILE A 162 16.20 -3.05 -10.99
C ILE A 162 16.89 -3.22 -12.35
N LEU A 163 16.78 -2.20 -13.19
CA LEU A 163 17.31 -2.24 -14.56
C LEU A 163 18.82 -2.43 -14.58
N ASN A 164 19.52 -1.77 -13.67
CA ASN A 164 20.98 -1.77 -13.60
C ASN A 164 21.55 -2.94 -12.79
N GLY A 165 20.76 -4.01 -12.59
CA GLY A 165 21.19 -5.20 -11.86
C GLY A 165 21.24 -5.01 -10.34
N GLY A 166 20.87 -3.83 -9.83
CA GLY A 166 20.55 -3.65 -8.43
C GLY A 166 19.30 -4.45 -8.10
N ALA A 167 19.40 -5.39 -7.16
CA ALA A 167 18.26 -6.18 -6.76
C ALA A 167 17.13 -5.28 -6.23
N SER A 168 16.09 -5.05 -7.01
CA SER A 168 14.75 -4.84 -6.46
C SER A 168 13.90 -6.04 -6.84
N THR A 169 14.21 -7.13 -6.15
CA THR A 169 13.24 -8.16 -5.83
C THR A 169 12.04 -7.49 -5.09
N PRO A 170 10.76 -7.65 -5.52
CA PRO A 170 9.80 -8.05 -4.49
C PRO A 170 10.37 -9.35 -3.91
N PRO A 171 10.27 -9.70 -2.62
CA PRO A 171 11.00 -10.86 -2.10
C PRO A 171 10.75 -12.09 -2.97
N ALA A 172 11.64 -12.35 -3.93
CA ALA A 172 11.82 -13.60 -4.58
C ALA A 172 12.77 -14.23 -3.59
N THR A 173 12.20 -14.79 -2.54
CA THR A 173 12.90 -15.87 -1.87
C THR A 173 13.22 -16.86 -2.97
N SER A 174 14.48 -17.26 -3.08
CA SER A 174 14.98 -18.28 -4.00
C SER A 174 14.44 -19.66 -3.60
N GLY A 175 13.11 -19.73 -3.42
CA GLY A 175 12.62 -20.40 -2.25
C GLY A 175 11.11 -20.45 -2.06
N LEU A 176 10.63 -21.63 -1.69
CA LEU A 176 9.22 -21.99 -1.66
C LEU A 176 8.51 -21.42 -0.41
N TYR A 177 7.38 -20.75 -0.59
CA TYR A 177 6.46 -20.39 0.48
C TYR A 177 5.77 -21.63 1.05
N ARG A 178 5.84 -21.83 2.37
CA ARG A 178 5.19 -22.96 3.05
C ARG A 178 3.88 -22.53 3.67
N VAL A 179 2.83 -23.32 3.46
CA VAL A 179 1.52 -23.12 4.13
C VAL A 179 1.40 -24.11 5.27
N ARG A 180 1.42 -23.63 6.52
CA ARG A 180 1.43 -24.42 7.77
C ARG A 180 0.63 -23.72 8.87
N LYS A 181 0.31 -24.41 9.96
CA LYS A 181 -0.25 -23.77 11.18
C LYS A 181 0.81 -22.94 11.92
N SER A 182 2.04 -23.46 11.98
CA SER A 182 3.22 -22.77 12.49
C SER A 182 4.47 -23.24 11.72
N TRP A 183 5.58 -22.50 11.79
CA TRP A 183 6.81 -22.92 11.11
C TRP A 183 7.32 -24.29 11.61
N GLY A 184 7.32 -24.49 12.93
CA GLY A 184 7.77 -25.73 13.57
C GLY A 184 6.84 -26.93 13.36
N ASP A 185 5.57 -26.71 13.00
CA ASP A 185 4.62 -27.77 12.70
C ASP A 185 4.73 -28.23 11.24
N VAL A 186 5.81 -28.95 10.92
CA VAL A 186 6.08 -29.47 9.58
C VAL A 186 4.98 -30.42 9.10
N LYS A 187 4.37 -31.19 10.01
CA LYS A 187 3.32 -32.17 9.70
C LYS A 187 2.04 -31.51 9.21
N SER A 188 1.77 -30.26 9.60
CA SER A 188 0.63 -29.51 9.10
C SER A 188 0.76 -29.09 7.62
N GLN A 189 1.92 -29.20 6.98
CA GLN A 189 2.15 -28.57 5.67
C GLN A 189 1.11 -28.93 4.60
N LYS A 190 0.37 -27.92 4.13
CA LYS A 190 -0.64 -28.03 3.07
C LYS A 190 -0.09 -27.83 1.67
N GLY A 191 1.04 -27.12 1.54
CA GLY A 191 1.69 -26.92 0.26
C GLY A 191 2.98 -26.11 0.35
N ALA A 192 3.75 -26.17 -0.73
CA ALA A 192 4.97 -25.40 -0.94
C ALA A 192 4.88 -24.73 -2.32
N PHE A 193 4.91 -23.39 -2.36
CA PHE A 193 4.58 -22.63 -3.56
C PHE A 193 5.71 -21.69 -3.95
N LYS A 194 6.07 -21.64 -5.23
CA LYS A 194 6.99 -20.61 -5.75
C LYS A 194 6.33 -19.22 -5.79
N ASP A 195 5.01 -19.18 -5.88
CA ASP A 195 4.20 -17.98 -5.99
C ASP A 195 3.46 -17.68 -4.67
N LEU A 196 3.62 -16.47 -4.15
CA LEU A 196 3.01 -16.04 -2.89
C LEU A 196 1.48 -15.97 -2.97
N ALA A 197 0.89 -15.63 -4.12
CA ALA A 197 -0.55 -15.54 -4.27
C ALA A 197 -1.20 -16.93 -4.17
N ASN A 198 -0.59 -17.95 -4.78
CA ASN A 198 -1.02 -19.34 -4.63
C ASN A 198 -0.88 -19.84 -3.19
N ALA A 199 0.19 -19.46 -2.50
CA ALA A 199 0.35 -19.77 -1.07
C ALA A 199 -0.74 -19.13 -0.21
N LYS A 200 -1.07 -17.85 -0.45
CA LYS A 200 -2.15 -17.13 0.24
C LYS A 200 -3.52 -17.78 -0.03
N LYS A 201 -3.79 -18.16 -1.28
CA LYS A 201 -5.03 -18.88 -1.66
C LYS A 201 -5.17 -20.19 -0.87
N CYS A 202 -4.10 -20.98 -0.82
CA CYS A 202 -4.07 -22.22 -0.04
C CYS A 202 -4.28 -21.96 1.47
N ALA A 203 -3.63 -20.95 2.05
CA ALA A 203 -3.83 -20.58 3.45
C ALA A 203 -5.29 -20.15 3.74
N ASN A 204 -5.92 -19.36 2.85
CA ASN A 204 -7.31 -18.93 3.00
C ASN A 204 -8.33 -20.06 2.92
N GLN A 205 -8.02 -21.10 2.16
CA GLN A 205 -8.85 -22.30 2.06
C GLN A 205 -8.72 -23.23 3.28
N ASN A 206 -7.76 -22.97 4.18
CA ASN A 206 -7.48 -23.81 5.32
C ASN A 206 -7.44 -22.94 6.59
N ALA A 207 -8.56 -22.87 7.31
CA ALA A 207 -8.66 -22.07 8.53
C ALA A 207 -7.54 -22.42 9.54
N GLY A 208 -6.91 -21.39 10.12
CA GLY A 208 -5.80 -21.54 11.07
C GLY A 208 -4.42 -21.73 10.43
N TYR A 209 -4.31 -21.63 9.10
CA TYR A 209 -3.03 -21.71 8.39
C TYR A 209 -2.46 -20.33 8.05
N ALA A 210 -1.14 -20.29 7.95
CA ALA A 210 -0.34 -19.13 7.62
C ALA A 210 0.67 -19.48 6.52
N VAL A 211 1.13 -18.45 5.79
CA VAL A 211 2.21 -18.58 4.82
C VAL A 211 3.52 -18.17 5.48
N PHE A 212 4.55 -18.98 5.32
CA PHE A 212 5.90 -18.74 5.80
C PHE A 212 6.89 -18.66 4.64
N ASP A 213 7.88 -17.78 4.76
CA ASP A 213 9.04 -17.78 3.87
C ASP A 213 10.03 -18.92 4.23
N GLU A 214 11.11 -19.09 3.47
CA GLU A 214 12.09 -20.15 3.70
C GLU A 214 12.88 -20.03 4.99
N LYS A 215 12.93 -18.82 5.56
CA LYS A 215 13.59 -18.55 6.84
C LYS A 215 12.64 -18.83 8.02
N GLY A 216 11.40 -19.23 7.72
CA GLY A 216 10.36 -19.49 8.70
C GLY A 216 9.62 -18.26 9.20
N ASN A 217 9.79 -17.10 8.54
CA ASN A 217 9.05 -15.90 8.88
C ASN A 217 7.62 -16.01 8.35
N LYS A 218 6.64 -15.67 9.18
CA LYS A 218 5.25 -15.59 8.76
C LYS A 218 5.04 -14.37 7.85
N VAL A 219 4.67 -14.61 6.60
CA VAL A 219 4.39 -13.58 5.58
C VAL A 219 2.90 -13.42 5.27
N TYR A 220 2.03 -14.31 5.77
CA TYR A 220 0.57 -14.16 5.66
C TYR A 220 -0.19 -14.94 6.74
N PRO A 221 -1.32 -14.42 7.27
CA PRO A 221 -1.79 -13.04 7.11
C PRO A 221 -0.76 -12.04 7.65
N ASN A 222 -0.65 -10.86 7.02
CA ASN A 222 0.35 -9.84 7.37
C ASN A 222 0.26 -9.51 8.86
N SER A 223 1.31 -9.84 9.61
CA SER A 223 1.50 -9.35 10.99
C SER A 223 2.33 -8.06 11.01
N SER A 224 2.35 -7.31 9.92
CA SER A 224 3.03 -6.02 9.81
C SER A 224 2.03 -4.86 9.83
N ALA A 225 1.31 -4.71 10.94
CA ALA A 225 1.02 -3.37 11.42
C ALA A 225 2.28 -2.94 12.18
N ALA A 226 2.93 -1.85 11.77
CA ALA A 226 3.81 -1.15 12.69
C ALA A 226 2.99 -0.88 13.96
N PRO A 227 3.53 -1.06 15.18
CA PRO A 227 2.78 -0.73 16.38
C PRO A 227 2.32 0.72 16.24
N ALA A 228 1.00 0.93 16.32
CA ALA A 228 0.43 2.27 16.33
C ALA A 228 1.13 3.06 17.44
N VAL A 229 1.88 4.09 17.04
CA VAL A 229 2.52 5.00 17.98
C VAL A 229 1.39 5.83 18.59
N LYS A 230 0.91 5.42 19.77
CA LYS A 230 -0.19 6.10 20.46
C LYS A 230 0.31 7.47 20.94
N THR A 231 -0.22 8.53 20.35
CA THR A 231 0.02 9.91 20.79
C THR A 231 -1.07 10.29 21.77
N LEU A 232 -0.69 10.64 22.99
CA LEU A 232 -1.58 11.08 24.05
C LEU A 232 -1.61 12.61 24.09
N THR A 233 -2.81 13.19 24.12
CA THR A 233 -3.01 14.65 24.20
C THR A 233 -3.97 15.01 25.32
N VAL A 234 -3.52 15.85 26.26
CA VAL A 234 -4.31 16.29 27.42
C VAL A 234 -5.43 17.25 27.00
N GLN A 235 -6.64 17.03 27.50
CA GLN A 235 -7.85 17.80 27.17
C GLN A 235 -8.24 18.83 28.23
N ILE A 236 -7.62 18.80 29.42
CA ILE A 236 -7.94 19.65 30.56
C ILE A 236 -6.72 20.40 31.11
N ASN A 237 -6.94 21.49 31.85
CA ASN A 237 -5.86 22.16 32.59
C ASN A 237 -5.68 21.54 33.98
N GLY A 238 -4.44 21.50 34.48
CA GLY A 238 -4.12 20.98 35.81
C GLY A 238 -4.29 19.46 35.98
N LEU A 239 -4.07 18.66 34.92
CA LEU A 239 -4.09 17.20 35.03
C LEU A 239 -2.90 16.72 35.87
N ASN A 240 -3.17 16.18 37.06
CA ASN A 240 -2.14 15.67 37.96
C ASN A 240 -1.33 14.52 37.36
N ILE A 241 -0.01 14.60 37.51
CA ILE A 241 0.95 13.53 37.23
C ILE A 241 1.29 12.88 38.57
N ARG A 242 1.16 11.56 38.67
CA ARG A 242 1.41 10.80 39.90
C ARG A 242 2.59 9.86 39.76
N ASN A 243 3.26 9.55 40.87
CA ASN A 243 4.41 8.64 40.89
C ASN A 243 4.06 7.17 40.61
N LYS A 244 2.80 6.78 40.76
CA LYS A 244 2.26 5.44 40.46
C LYS A 244 0.83 5.58 39.90
N PRO A 245 0.34 4.61 39.11
CA PRO A 245 -1.01 4.63 38.54
C PRO A 245 -2.06 4.34 39.62
N SER A 246 -2.32 5.31 40.49
CA SER A 246 -3.28 5.20 41.59
C SER A 246 -3.69 6.59 42.07
N LEU A 247 -4.95 6.74 42.49
CA LEU A 247 -5.47 7.97 43.11
C LEU A 247 -4.77 8.30 44.44
N SER A 248 -4.19 7.30 45.10
CA SER A 248 -3.37 7.46 46.31
C SER A 248 -1.87 7.66 46.00
N GLY A 249 -1.47 7.72 44.73
CA GLY A 249 -0.11 8.08 44.34
C GLY A 249 0.21 9.55 44.65
N ALA A 250 1.46 9.85 45.04
CA ALA A 250 1.88 11.22 45.28
C ALA A 250 1.85 12.01 43.95
N ILE A 251 1.31 13.22 44.00
CA ILE A 251 1.35 14.14 42.86
C ILE A 251 2.79 14.64 42.74
N VAL A 252 3.40 14.43 41.58
CA VAL A 252 4.78 14.80 41.30
C VAL A 252 4.89 16.01 40.39
N ASP A 253 3.86 16.27 39.56
CA ASP A 253 3.78 17.41 38.65
C ASP A 253 2.35 17.50 38.05
N PHE A 254 2.09 18.39 37.08
CA PHE A 254 0.83 18.49 36.34
C PHE A 254 1.03 18.83 34.85
N TYR A 255 0.03 18.53 34.02
CA TYR A 255 -0.07 18.99 32.63
C TYR A 255 -1.24 19.93 32.41
N ASN A 256 -1.10 20.84 31.44
CA ASN A 256 -2.18 21.67 30.94
C ASN A 256 -2.71 21.15 29.58
N LYS A 257 -3.87 21.67 29.17
CA LYS A 257 -4.53 21.28 27.92
C LYS A 257 -3.59 21.48 26.74
N GLY A 258 -3.54 20.49 25.84
CA GLY A 258 -2.68 20.49 24.65
C GLY A 258 -1.30 19.89 24.87
N ALA A 259 -0.88 19.61 26.11
CA ALA A 259 0.34 18.83 26.36
C ALA A 259 0.22 17.45 25.70
N SER A 260 1.28 17.01 25.01
CA SER A 260 1.26 15.74 24.29
C SER A 260 2.56 14.95 24.42
N TRP A 261 2.44 13.63 24.35
CA TRP A 261 3.57 12.71 24.34
C TRP A 261 3.22 11.38 23.66
N THR A 262 4.23 10.60 23.34
CA THR A 262 4.08 9.24 22.79
C THR A 262 4.10 8.21 23.91
N LEU A 263 3.16 7.26 23.90
CA LEU A 263 3.24 6.10 24.78
C LEU A 263 4.51 5.30 24.43
N PRO A 264 5.43 5.05 25.38
CA PRO A 264 6.56 4.19 25.11
C PRO A 264 6.09 2.82 24.61
N LYS A 265 6.80 2.29 23.61
CA LYS A 265 6.38 1.07 22.88
C LYS A 265 6.13 -0.15 23.79
N ASP A 266 6.85 -0.21 24.90
CA ASP A 266 6.80 -1.33 25.84
C ASP A 266 5.81 -1.11 27.00
N GLU A 267 5.18 0.07 27.06
CA GLU A 267 4.24 0.46 28.11
C GLU A 267 2.79 0.24 27.65
N LYS A 268 1.93 -0.21 28.58
CA LYS A 268 0.50 -0.39 28.36
C LYS A 268 -0.29 0.55 29.26
N LEU A 269 -1.53 0.83 28.88
CA LEU A 269 -2.47 1.47 29.79
C LEU A 269 -2.71 0.54 30.98
N VAL A 270 -2.68 1.09 32.20
CA VAL A 270 -2.86 0.33 33.44
C VAL A 270 -4.23 0.66 34.02
N ILE A 271 -4.99 -0.36 34.43
CA ILE A 271 -6.27 -0.17 35.11
C ILE A 271 -6.02 -0.25 36.62
N ALA A 272 -6.34 0.81 37.34
CA ALA A 272 -6.21 0.88 38.80
C ALA A 272 -7.17 1.93 39.36
N ASP A 273 -7.72 1.66 40.54
CA ASP A 273 -8.67 2.53 41.25
C ASP A 273 -9.91 2.94 40.42
N GLY A 274 -10.32 2.10 39.46
CA GLY A 274 -11.43 2.38 38.54
C GLY A 274 -11.08 3.32 37.37
N TRP A 275 -9.81 3.70 37.23
CA TRP A 275 -9.30 4.57 36.17
C TRP A 275 -8.36 3.83 35.24
N VAL A 276 -8.31 4.30 33.99
CA VAL A 276 -7.28 3.97 33.02
C VAL A 276 -6.13 4.96 33.20
N TRP A 277 -4.92 4.46 33.39
CA TRP A 277 -3.70 5.24 33.60
C TRP A 277 -2.74 5.07 32.42
N ALA A 278 -2.13 6.17 31.98
CA ALA A 278 -1.08 6.17 30.97
C ALA A 278 0.26 6.57 31.58
N ARG A 279 1.34 5.90 31.13
CA ARG A 279 2.71 6.34 31.43
C ARG A 279 2.98 7.66 30.71
N ALA A 280 3.47 8.64 31.46
CA ALA A 280 3.95 9.92 30.98
C ALA A 280 5.45 10.08 31.29
N PRO A 281 6.17 11.00 30.63
CA PRO A 281 7.61 11.22 30.88
C PRO A 281 7.97 11.41 32.35
N LYS A 282 7.09 12.07 33.13
CA LYS A 282 7.33 12.43 34.53
C LYS A 282 6.61 11.52 35.54
N GLY A 283 5.79 10.55 35.11
CA GLY A 283 4.94 9.79 36.02
C GLY A 283 3.80 9.06 35.31
N TYR A 284 2.61 9.08 35.93
CA TYR A 284 1.39 8.48 35.41
C TYR A 284 0.25 9.51 35.45
N CYS A 285 -0.54 9.56 34.39
CA CYS A 285 -1.74 10.40 34.30
C CYS A 285 -2.98 9.53 34.16
N ALA A 286 -4.08 9.95 34.78
CA ALA A 286 -5.38 9.35 34.51
C ALA A 286 -5.85 9.77 33.10
N VAL A 287 -6.19 8.79 32.27
CA VAL A 287 -6.79 8.98 30.95
C VAL A 287 -8.28 9.28 31.10
N GLY A 288 -8.98 8.46 31.89
CA GLY A 288 -10.43 8.48 32.02
C GLY A 288 -10.92 7.30 32.87
N LYS A 289 -12.24 7.24 33.09
CA LYS A 289 -12.84 6.10 33.80
C LYS A 289 -12.73 4.84 32.96
N ASN A 290 -12.59 3.68 33.62
CA ASN A 290 -12.54 2.41 32.91
C ASN A 290 -13.95 1.95 32.48
N THR A 291 -14.48 2.54 31.39
CA THR A 291 -15.79 2.18 30.81
C THR A 291 -15.67 1.17 29.65
N GLY A 292 -14.45 0.79 29.27
CA GLY A 292 -14.18 -0.12 28.15
C GLY A 292 -14.18 0.55 26.77
N LYS A 293 -14.44 1.86 26.69
CA LYS A 293 -14.37 2.68 25.48
C LYS A 293 -13.87 4.09 25.83
N SER A 294 -13.51 4.88 24.83
CA SER A 294 -13.24 6.31 25.05
C SER A 294 -14.54 7.08 25.29
N GLU A 295 -14.49 8.02 26.22
CA GLU A 295 -15.63 8.89 26.56
C GLU A 295 -15.30 10.35 26.23
N SER A 296 -16.34 11.17 26.01
CA SER A 296 -16.16 12.58 25.67
C SER A 296 -15.54 13.42 26.80
N ASP A 297 -15.60 12.92 28.04
CA ASP A 297 -15.03 13.54 29.24
C ASP A 297 -13.66 12.95 29.64
N ASP A 298 -13.06 12.10 28.79
CA ASP A 298 -11.70 11.62 28.99
C ASP A 298 -10.70 12.80 29.05
N TYR A 299 -9.81 12.76 30.03
CA TYR A 299 -8.80 13.79 30.24
C TYR A 299 -7.68 13.73 29.20
N ILE A 300 -7.53 12.61 28.50
CA ILE A 300 -6.50 12.38 27.49
C ILE A 300 -7.11 11.73 26.25
N PHE A 301 -6.86 12.31 25.08
CA PHE A 301 -7.14 11.66 23.79
C PHE A 301 -5.95 10.81 23.34
N ILE A 302 -6.24 9.59 22.87
CA ILE A 302 -5.26 8.63 22.39
C ILE A 302 -5.45 8.49 20.88
N ASN A 303 -4.48 8.99 20.10
CA ASN A 303 -4.48 8.97 18.63
C ASN A 303 -3.44 8.00 18.08
#